data_AF-A0A5Q4DG95-F1
#
_entry.id   AF-A0A5Q4DG95-F1
#
_cell.length_a   1.000
_cell.length_b   1.000
_cell.length_c   1.000
_cell.angle_alpha   90.00
_cell.angle_beta   90.00
_cell.angle_gamma   90.00
#
_symmetry.space_group_name_H-M   'P 1'
#
loop_
_entity.id
_entity.type
_entity.pdbx_description
1 polymer ?
#
loop_
_entity_poly.entity_id
_entity_poly.type
_entity_poly.pdbx_seq_one_letter_code
_entity_poly.pdbx_strand_id
1 'polypeptide(L)'
;MERTEAARQGREATRVDLPVAVIGAGPVGLVAAAHLACRGEAVVLLEAGAAVGASVREWGHVRLFTPWKYLLDPAAEALLAPTGWTVPGLDEHPTGAEYVEHFLVPLSRTPRIAAALRVRSRVVRVARAAAVPGIAFRLDLEGGERVLARAVIDASGNWTTPNPLGGRGEPVHGEEADARIVRGIPDVAGADRSLVAGQRVLVAGSGHSALHLLRELLRVQAAEPATQVRWIIRRPASRRIFGGGAADALPARGAMGQAIEAAVEAGRIILVDDFRASMLRPADSADSGGAGAPQAGLLVDEEGPAGRTLGPFDRILVATGFRPDLGP
;
A
#
# COMPACT_ATOMS: atom_id res chain seq x y z
N MET A 1 -9.53 35.63 -32.89
CA MET A 1 -9.45 34.28 -33.47
C MET A 1 -8.03 33.96 -33.92
N GLU A 2 -7.39 34.82 -34.74
CA GLU A 2 -6.00 34.62 -35.21
C GLU A 2 -4.92 34.53 -34.11
N ARG A 3 -5.03 35.28 -32.99
CA ARG A 3 -4.05 35.20 -31.88
C ARG A 3 -4.04 33.85 -31.16
N THR A 4 -5.16 33.12 -31.18
CA THR A 4 -5.29 31.80 -30.54
C THR A 4 -4.71 30.71 -31.44
N GLU A 5 -4.79 30.90 -32.75
CA GLU A 5 -4.29 29.98 -33.78
C GLU A 5 -2.78 30.09 -33.94
N ALA A 6 -2.22 31.31 -33.91
CA ALA A 6 -0.78 31.55 -33.88
C ALA A 6 -0.13 31.04 -32.58
N ALA A 7 -0.81 31.14 -31.43
CA ALA A 7 -0.35 30.56 -30.16
C ALA A 7 -0.42 29.02 -30.15
N ARG A 8 -1.33 28.42 -30.92
CA ARG A 8 -1.45 26.97 -31.10
C ARG A 8 -0.36 26.46 -32.05
N GLN A 9 -0.15 27.12 -33.19
CA GLN A 9 0.91 26.82 -34.17
C GLN A 9 2.32 27.05 -33.59
N GLY A 10 2.51 28.08 -32.75
CA GLY A 10 3.78 28.32 -32.05
C GLY A 10 4.10 27.29 -30.95
N ARG A 11 3.08 26.69 -30.31
CA ARG A 11 3.24 25.56 -29.37
C ARG A 11 3.49 24.23 -30.08
N GLU A 12 2.94 24.07 -31.29
CA GLU A 12 3.15 22.90 -32.14
C GLU A 12 4.59 22.83 -32.65
N ALA A 13 5.19 23.99 -32.97
CA ALA A 13 6.58 24.10 -33.44
C ALA A 13 7.67 23.88 -32.36
N THR A 14 7.32 23.75 -31.08
CA THR A 14 8.27 23.51 -29.97
C THR A 14 8.11 22.15 -29.30
N ARG A 15 7.21 21.28 -29.80
CA ARG A 15 7.00 19.96 -29.23
C ARG A 15 8.07 19.01 -29.77
N VAL A 16 9.05 18.67 -28.92
CA VAL A 16 9.97 17.56 -29.22
C VAL A 16 9.14 16.29 -29.38
N ASP A 17 9.42 15.51 -30.43
CA ASP A 17 8.77 14.23 -30.68
C ASP A 17 9.29 13.15 -29.71
N LEU A 18 8.98 13.34 -28.43
CA LEU A 18 9.31 12.44 -27.32
C LEU A 18 8.02 12.04 -26.61
N PRO A 19 7.88 10.80 -26.11
CA PRO A 19 6.67 10.35 -25.42
C PRO A 19 6.45 11.07 -24.09
N VAL A 20 5.25 10.91 -23.52
CA VAL A 20 5.02 11.13 -22.09
C VAL A 20 5.43 9.88 -21.33
N ALA A 21 6.29 10.01 -20.33
CA ALA A 21 6.62 8.90 -19.44
C ALA A 21 5.61 8.83 -18.30
N VAL A 22 5.12 7.63 -18.01
CA VAL A 22 4.30 7.33 -16.83
C VAL A 22 5.07 6.34 -15.97
N ILE A 23 5.34 6.69 -14.72
CA ILE A 23 6.09 5.86 -13.77
C ILE A 23 5.10 5.13 -12.87
N GLY A 24 5.13 3.80 -12.88
CA GLY A 24 4.20 2.92 -12.17
C GLY A 24 3.01 2.50 -13.04
N ALA A 25 2.78 1.20 -13.19
CA ALA A 25 1.62 0.59 -13.85
C ALA A 25 0.64 0.01 -12.82
N GLY A 26 0.43 0.73 -11.72
CA GLY A 26 -0.72 0.57 -10.85
C GLY A 26 -2.01 1.17 -11.47
N PRO A 27 -3.12 1.21 -10.71
CA PRO A 27 -4.40 1.75 -11.19
C PRO A 27 -4.30 3.13 -11.84
N VAL A 28 -3.67 4.08 -11.13
CA VAL A 28 -3.54 5.46 -11.58
C VAL A 28 -2.69 5.57 -12.85
N GLY A 29 -1.56 4.87 -12.90
CA GLY A 29 -0.66 4.93 -14.05
C GLY A 29 -1.24 4.29 -15.31
N LEU A 30 -1.95 3.16 -15.18
CA LEU A 30 -2.65 2.53 -16.30
C LEU A 30 -3.77 3.43 -16.86
N VAL A 31 -4.57 4.04 -15.99
CA VAL A 31 -5.61 4.99 -16.40
C VAL A 31 -5.01 6.24 -17.03
N ALA A 32 -3.91 6.78 -16.48
CA ALA A 32 -3.19 7.90 -17.10
C ALA A 32 -2.68 7.55 -18.51
N ALA A 33 -2.11 6.36 -18.68
CA ALA A 33 -1.71 5.86 -19.99
C ALA A 33 -2.90 5.68 -20.94
N ALA A 34 -4.06 5.23 -20.46
CA ALA A 34 -5.29 5.13 -21.25
C ALA A 34 -5.77 6.50 -21.75
N HIS A 35 -5.78 7.50 -20.86
CA HIS A 35 -6.11 8.88 -21.19
C HIS A 35 -5.17 9.48 -22.25
N LEU A 36 -3.87 9.22 -22.16
CA LEU A 36 -2.89 9.65 -23.16
C LEU A 36 -3.09 8.92 -24.49
N ALA A 37 -3.28 7.60 -24.46
CA ALA A 37 -3.53 6.78 -25.62
C ALA A 37 -4.82 7.20 -26.36
N CYS A 38 -5.90 7.51 -25.65
CA CYS A 38 -7.15 8.01 -26.25
C CYS A 38 -6.98 9.36 -26.93
N ARG A 39 -6.02 10.19 -26.49
CA ARG A 39 -5.67 11.48 -27.11
C ARG A 39 -4.64 11.37 -28.24
N GLY A 40 -4.21 10.16 -28.60
CA GLY A 40 -3.19 9.95 -29.62
C GLY A 40 -1.78 10.37 -29.21
N GLU A 41 -1.54 10.53 -27.92
CA GLU A 41 -0.22 10.90 -27.40
C GLU A 41 0.69 9.67 -27.29
N ALA A 42 1.94 9.77 -27.74
CA ALA A 42 2.94 8.72 -27.50
C ALA A 42 3.24 8.57 -26.01
N VAL A 43 3.27 7.32 -25.52
CA VAL A 43 3.44 6.98 -24.09
C VAL A 43 4.56 5.95 -23.93
N VAL A 44 5.32 6.09 -22.84
CA VAL A 44 6.14 5.00 -22.28
C VAL A 44 5.71 4.79 -20.83
N LEU A 45 5.21 3.59 -20.51
CA LEU A 45 4.70 3.23 -19.18
C LEU A 45 5.70 2.29 -18.52
N LEU A 46 6.33 2.72 -17.44
CA LEU A 46 7.45 2.04 -16.78
C LEU A 46 7.00 1.47 -15.44
N GLU A 47 7.00 0.16 -15.29
CA GLU A 47 6.63 -0.55 -14.06
C GLU A 47 7.85 -1.22 -13.43
N ALA A 48 8.10 -0.95 -12.15
CA ALA A 48 9.23 -1.54 -11.43
C ALA A 48 9.06 -3.04 -11.19
N GLY A 49 7.84 -3.51 -10.92
CA GLY A 49 7.51 -4.91 -10.70
C GLY A 49 7.48 -5.75 -11.98
N ALA A 50 7.28 -7.05 -11.80
CA ALA A 50 7.25 -8.03 -12.90
C ALA A 50 5.96 -7.98 -13.74
N ALA A 51 4.90 -7.32 -13.25
CA ALA A 51 3.60 -7.24 -13.88
C ALA A 51 2.87 -5.97 -13.43
N VAL A 52 1.82 -5.59 -14.18
CA VAL A 52 0.94 -4.48 -13.77
C VAL A 52 0.25 -4.76 -12.44
N GLY A 53 -0.01 -3.68 -11.70
CA GLY A 53 -0.60 -3.75 -10.37
C GLY A 53 0.25 -4.50 -9.35
N ALA A 54 1.58 -4.51 -9.48
CA ALA A 54 2.50 -5.25 -8.61
C ALA A 54 2.18 -5.04 -7.11
N SER A 55 2.08 -3.79 -6.67
CA SER A 55 1.71 -3.46 -5.29
C SER A 55 0.32 -3.95 -4.91
N VAL A 56 -0.66 -3.88 -5.83
CA VAL A 56 -2.03 -4.35 -5.59
C VAL A 56 -2.07 -5.86 -5.34
N ARG A 57 -1.20 -6.61 -6.02
CA ARG A 57 -1.10 -8.06 -5.87
C ARG A 57 -0.60 -8.47 -4.48
N GLU A 58 0.26 -7.66 -3.86
CA GLU A 58 0.76 -7.95 -2.50
C GLU A 58 -0.34 -7.92 -1.43
N TRP A 59 -1.34 -7.06 -1.62
CA TRP A 59 -2.56 -7.04 -0.79
C TRP A 59 -3.77 -7.62 -1.54
N GLY A 60 -3.55 -8.52 -2.49
CA GLY A 60 -4.60 -9.04 -3.36
C GLY A 60 -5.79 -9.69 -2.64
N HIS A 61 -5.57 -10.24 -1.44
CA HIS A 61 -6.60 -10.83 -0.59
C HIS A 61 -7.53 -9.79 0.07
N VAL A 62 -7.13 -8.51 0.13
CA VAL A 62 -7.90 -7.45 0.79
C VAL A 62 -9.09 -7.07 -0.08
N ARG A 63 -10.30 -7.21 0.48
CA ARG A 63 -11.54 -6.70 -0.13
C ARG A 63 -11.64 -5.19 0.00
N LEU A 64 -11.86 -4.50 -1.11
CA LEU A 64 -12.04 -3.05 -1.15
C LEU A 64 -13.37 -2.65 -0.53
N PHE A 65 -13.39 -1.50 0.14
CA PHE A 65 -14.65 -0.85 0.53
C PHE A 65 -15.31 -0.11 -0.65
N THR A 66 -14.64 -0.03 -1.79
CA THR A 66 -15.08 0.69 -2.98
C THR A 66 -15.67 -0.29 -3.99
N PRO A 67 -16.94 -0.14 -4.41
CA PRO A 67 -17.54 -0.96 -5.45
C PRO A 67 -17.00 -0.62 -6.85
N TRP A 68 -17.16 -1.56 -7.78
CA TRP A 68 -16.66 -1.44 -9.16
C TRP A 68 -17.00 -0.12 -9.85
N LYS A 69 -18.22 0.42 -9.70
CA LYS A 69 -18.64 1.68 -10.31
C LYS A 69 -17.76 2.90 -10.01
N TYR A 70 -16.96 2.87 -8.94
CA TYR A 70 -16.02 3.93 -8.59
C TYR A 70 -14.55 3.57 -8.90
N LEU A 71 -14.29 2.37 -9.38
CA LEU A 71 -12.95 1.89 -9.78
C LEU A 71 -12.72 2.02 -11.29
N LEU A 72 -13.79 2.11 -12.08
CA LEU A 72 -13.73 2.21 -13.54
C LEU A 72 -13.51 3.66 -13.99
N ASP A 73 -12.76 3.83 -15.07
CA ASP A 73 -12.50 5.13 -15.71
C ASP A 73 -12.97 5.13 -17.17
N PRO A 74 -13.64 6.20 -17.65
CA PRO A 74 -14.17 6.25 -19.01
C PRO A 74 -13.14 6.06 -20.13
N ALA A 75 -11.89 6.51 -19.95
CA ALA A 75 -10.85 6.32 -20.96
C ALA A 75 -10.36 4.87 -20.99
N ALA A 76 -10.28 4.22 -19.83
CA ALA A 76 -9.99 2.79 -19.76
C ALA A 76 -11.10 1.96 -20.40
N GLU A 77 -12.37 2.28 -20.10
CA GLU A 77 -13.54 1.63 -20.71
C GLU A 77 -13.55 1.79 -22.23
N ALA A 78 -13.22 2.97 -22.75
CA ALA A 78 -13.13 3.21 -24.19
C ALA A 78 -12.09 2.32 -24.89
N LEU A 79 -10.97 2.00 -24.22
CA LEU A 79 -9.96 1.07 -24.75
C LEU A 79 -10.36 -0.40 -24.59
N LEU A 80 -11.16 -0.73 -23.57
CA LEU A 80 -11.61 -2.09 -23.26
C LEU A 80 -12.81 -2.53 -24.11
N ALA A 81 -13.73 -1.62 -24.41
CA ALA A 81 -14.95 -1.89 -25.19
C ALA A 81 -14.73 -2.70 -26.48
N PRO A 82 -13.75 -2.38 -27.36
CA PRO A 82 -13.53 -3.16 -28.59
C PRO A 82 -12.94 -4.55 -28.37
N THR A 83 -12.53 -4.90 -27.14
CA THR A 83 -11.92 -6.20 -26.82
C THR A 83 -12.92 -7.28 -26.40
N GLY A 84 -14.21 -6.92 -26.29
CA GLY A 84 -15.24 -7.80 -25.74
C GLY A 84 -15.16 -7.96 -24.21
N TRP A 85 -14.40 -7.10 -23.53
CA TRP A 85 -14.33 -7.05 -22.07
C TRP A 85 -15.71 -6.75 -21.47
N THR A 86 -16.09 -7.54 -20.46
CA THR A 86 -17.36 -7.40 -19.75
C THR A 86 -17.14 -6.71 -18.43
N VAL A 87 -17.94 -5.68 -18.16
CA VAL A 87 -17.93 -4.97 -16.88
C VAL A 87 -18.36 -5.92 -15.75
N PRO A 88 -17.62 -5.97 -14.63
CA PRO A 88 -18.07 -6.67 -13.43
C PRO A 88 -19.35 -6.07 -12.84
N GLY A 89 -19.98 -6.77 -11.89
CA GLY A 89 -21.17 -6.26 -11.19
C GLY A 89 -20.87 -4.92 -10.51
N LEU A 90 -21.50 -3.83 -10.97
CA LEU A 90 -21.11 -2.46 -10.60
C LEU A 90 -21.20 -2.14 -9.10
N ASP A 91 -22.08 -2.82 -8.37
CA ASP A 91 -22.27 -2.69 -6.93
C ASP A 91 -21.46 -3.70 -6.11
N GLU A 92 -20.76 -4.62 -6.75
CA GLU A 92 -19.88 -5.58 -6.07
C GLU A 92 -18.57 -4.92 -5.65
N HIS A 93 -18.01 -5.41 -4.55
CA HIS A 93 -16.79 -4.91 -3.94
C HIS A 93 -15.64 -5.90 -4.18
N PRO A 94 -14.72 -5.62 -5.12
CA PRO A 94 -13.68 -6.58 -5.46
C PRO A 94 -12.59 -6.68 -4.40
N THR A 95 -11.88 -7.79 -4.39
CA THR A 95 -10.55 -7.91 -3.79
C THR A 95 -9.49 -7.21 -4.64
N GLY A 96 -8.32 -6.93 -4.08
CA GLY A 96 -7.18 -6.44 -4.86
C GLY A 96 -6.83 -7.37 -6.03
N ALA A 97 -6.91 -8.68 -5.83
CA ALA A 97 -6.68 -9.68 -6.86
C ALA A 97 -7.74 -9.60 -7.97
N GLU A 98 -9.02 -9.56 -7.60
CA GLU A 98 -10.13 -9.38 -8.56
C GLU A 98 -9.98 -8.06 -9.34
N TYR A 99 -9.55 -6.98 -8.68
CA TYR A 99 -9.30 -5.70 -9.35
C TYR A 99 -8.20 -5.79 -10.41
N VAL A 100 -7.11 -6.47 -10.08
CA VAL A 100 -6.01 -6.71 -11.01
C VAL A 100 -6.46 -7.60 -12.17
N GLU A 101 -7.12 -8.71 -11.88
CA GLU A 101 -7.49 -9.74 -12.86
C GLU A 101 -8.58 -9.28 -13.81
N HIS A 102 -9.61 -8.59 -13.30
CA HIS A 102 -10.77 -8.20 -14.09
C HIS A 102 -10.66 -6.81 -14.71
N PHE A 103 -9.70 -5.96 -14.29
CA PHE A 103 -9.58 -4.61 -14.86
C PHE A 103 -8.15 -4.25 -15.30
N LEU A 104 -7.16 -4.32 -14.40
CA LEU A 104 -5.81 -3.84 -14.72
C LEU A 104 -5.09 -4.70 -15.78
N VAL A 105 -5.21 -6.02 -15.69
CA VAL A 105 -4.63 -6.96 -16.66
C VAL A 105 -5.32 -6.87 -18.02
N PRO A 106 -6.67 -6.86 -18.13
CA PRO A 106 -7.34 -6.59 -19.41
C PRO A 106 -6.91 -5.27 -20.03
N LEU A 107 -6.86 -4.18 -19.24
CA LEU A 107 -6.47 -2.87 -19.73
C LEU A 107 -5.03 -2.85 -20.26
N SER A 108 -4.10 -3.50 -19.56
CA SER A 108 -2.70 -3.57 -19.97
C SER A 108 -2.47 -4.36 -21.25
N ARG A 109 -3.39 -5.25 -21.60
CA ARG A 109 -3.36 -6.06 -22.83
C ARG A 109 -3.98 -5.36 -24.04
N THR A 110 -4.64 -4.21 -23.86
CA THR A 110 -5.12 -3.42 -25.00
C THR A 110 -3.93 -3.00 -25.88
N PRO A 111 -4.05 -3.02 -27.23
CA PRO A 111 -2.89 -2.86 -28.11
C PRO A 111 -2.06 -1.60 -27.83
N ARG A 112 -2.72 -0.48 -27.53
CA ARG A 112 -2.06 0.81 -27.24
C ARG A 112 -1.28 0.80 -25.93
N ILE A 113 -1.80 0.15 -24.89
CA ILE A 113 -1.13 0.09 -23.59
C ILE A 113 -0.03 -0.97 -23.61
N ALA A 114 -0.29 -2.14 -24.20
CA ALA A 114 0.68 -3.22 -24.32
C ALA A 114 1.95 -2.77 -25.07
N ALA A 115 1.80 -1.96 -26.13
CA ALA A 115 2.94 -1.41 -26.87
C ALA A 115 3.77 -0.39 -26.08
N ALA A 116 3.18 0.29 -25.09
CA ALA A 116 3.84 1.30 -24.27
C ALA A 116 4.42 0.75 -22.96
N LEU A 117 3.93 -0.40 -22.48
CA LEU A 117 4.25 -0.97 -21.18
C LEU A 117 5.62 -1.67 -21.17
N ARG A 118 6.45 -1.29 -20.20
CA ARG A 118 7.72 -1.96 -19.88
C ARG A 118 7.71 -2.33 -18.39
N VAL A 119 7.69 -3.62 -18.11
CA VAL A 119 7.81 -4.16 -16.75
C VAL A 119 9.27 -4.35 -16.36
N ARG A 120 9.55 -4.57 -15.06
CA ARG A 120 10.92 -4.66 -14.51
C ARG A 120 11.80 -3.46 -14.91
N SER A 121 11.18 -2.29 -14.99
CA SER A 121 11.79 -1.04 -15.43
C SER A 121 11.66 -0.01 -14.31
N ARG A 122 12.46 -0.18 -13.25
CA ARG A 122 12.48 0.75 -12.12
C ARG A 122 13.16 2.04 -12.55
N VAL A 123 12.45 3.16 -12.43
CA VAL A 123 13.04 4.49 -12.55
C VAL A 123 13.74 4.82 -11.24
N VAL A 124 15.04 5.13 -11.31
CA VAL A 124 15.83 5.51 -10.13
C VAL A 124 16.13 7.00 -10.09
N ARG A 125 15.95 7.72 -11.20
CA ARG A 125 16.15 9.16 -11.25
C ARG A 125 15.40 9.81 -12.39
N VAL A 126 14.85 11.00 -12.13
CA VAL A 126 14.28 11.88 -13.15
C VAL A 126 15.02 13.21 -13.14
N ALA A 127 15.51 13.65 -14.29
CA ALA A 127 16.23 14.91 -14.42
C ALA A 127 15.80 15.67 -15.67
N ARG A 128 15.95 17.00 -15.69
CA ARG A 128 15.74 17.79 -16.91
C ARG A 128 16.83 17.45 -17.94
N ALA A 129 16.42 17.20 -19.18
CA ALA A 129 17.33 16.93 -20.29
C ALA A 129 17.70 18.25 -21.00
N ALA A 130 18.61 19.02 -20.41
CA ALA A 130 18.99 20.36 -20.91
C ALA A 130 19.61 20.39 -22.32
N ALA A 131 20.15 19.26 -22.79
CA ALA A 131 20.74 19.13 -24.12
C ALA A 131 19.69 18.92 -25.25
N VAL A 132 18.41 18.77 -24.90
CA VAL A 132 17.32 18.61 -25.87
C VAL A 132 16.57 19.94 -25.99
N PRO A 133 16.36 20.49 -27.21
CA PRO A 133 15.57 21.71 -27.39
C PRO A 133 14.17 21.57 -26.76
N GLY A 134 13.65 22.60 -26.09
CA GLY A 134 12.33 22.57 -25.45
C GLY A 134 12.31 21.97 -24.04
N ILE A 135 11.14 21.48 -23.61
CA ILE A 135 10.96 20.83 -22.30
C ILE A 135 11.11 19.32 -22.50
N ALA A 136 12.16 18.75 -21.93
CA ALA A 136 12.42 17.32 -21.93
C ALA A 136 13.00 16.86 -20.60
N PHE A 137 12.76 15.59 -20.30
CA PHE A 137 13.20 14.88 -19.10
C PHE A 137 13.97 13.63 -19.52
N ARG A 138 14.99 13.30 -18.74
CA ARG A 138 15.70 12.02 -18.77
C ARG A 138 15.27 11.22 -17.54
N LEU A 139 14.83 10.00 -17.76
CA LEU A 139 14.59 9.00 -16.75
C LEU A 139 15.73 7.98 -16.82
N ASP A 140 16.45 7.80 -15.73
CA ASP A 140 17.47 6.75 -15.63
C ASP A 140 16.85 5.53 -14.95
N LEU A 141 17.02 4.36 -15.57
CA LEU A 141 16.48 3.10 -15.07
C LEU A 141 17.54 2.34 -14.25
N GLU A 142 17.07 1.53 -13.31
CA GLU A 142 17.87 0.49 -12.67
C GLU A 142 18.40 -0.47 -13.75
N GLY A 143 19.72 -0.52 -13.94
CA GLY A 143 20.36 -1.20 -15.07
C GLY A 143 21.02 -0.28 -16.10
N GLY A 144 20.89 1.05 -15.95
CA GLY A 144 21.66 2.05 -16.69
C GLY A 144 21.04 2.51 -18.02
N GLU A 145 19.92 1.92 -18.44
CA GLU A 145 19.14 2.42 -19.57
C GLU A 145 18.60 3.84 -19.28
N ARG A 146 18.48 4.66 -20.33
CA ARG A 146 17.95 6.02 -20.25
C ARG A 146 16.78 6.20 -21.19
N VAL A 147 15.70 6.78 -20.68
CA VAL A 147 14.50 7.11 -21.45
C VAL A 147 14.35 8.63 -21.49
N LEU A 148 14.08 9.18 -22.67
CA LEU A 148 13.75 10.60 -22.85
C LEU A 148 12.23 10.78 -22.98
N ALA A 149 11.70 11.81 -22.34
CA ALA A 149 10.28 12.13 -22.37
C ALA A 149 10.04 13.64 -22.40
N ARG A 150 8.96 14.09 -23.05
CA ARG A 150 8.58 15.52 -23.03
C ARG A 150 7.86 15.92 -21.73
N ALA A 151 7.29 14.95 -21.02
CA ALA A 151 6.63 15.12 -19.74
C ALA A 151 6.69 13.82 -18.93
N VAL A 152 6.54 13.92 -17.61
CA VAL A 152 6.54 12.78 -16.69
C VAL A 152 5.29 12.84 -15.81
N ILE A 153 4.61 11.71 -15.68
CA ILE A 153 3.55 11.48 -14.69
C ILE A 153 4.10 10.47 -13.69
N ASP A 154 4.27 10.89 -12.44
CA ASP A 154 4.64 9.98 -11.36
C ASP A 154 3.36 9.37 -10.74
N ALA A 155 3.22 8.07 -10.95
CA ALA A 155 2.16 7.22 -10.39
C ALA A 155 2.77 6.00 -9.67
N SER A 156 4.00 6.13 -9.15
CA SER A 156 4.74 5.06 -8.46
C SER A 156 4.11 4.62 -7.14
N GLY A 157 3.28 5.48 -6.54
CA GLY A 157 2.53 5.18 -5.32
C GLY A 157 3.41 5.26 -4.06
N ASN A 158 3.00 4.56 -3.00
CA ASN A 158 3.67 4.58 -1.70
C ASN A 158 3.84 3.19 -1.06
N TRP A 159 3.27 2.14 -1.66
CA TRP A 159 3.19 0.81 -1.04
C TRP A 159 4.56 0.22 -0.70
N THR A 160 5.58 0.47 -1.52
CA THR A 160 6.94 -0.08 -1.35
C THR A 160 7.76 0.64 -0.27
N THR A 161 7.18 1.66 0.37
CA THR A 161 7.83 2.50 1.37
C THR A 161 6.95 2.56 2.64
N PRO A 162 6.81 1.42 3.35
CA PRO A 162 6.05 1.37 4.60
C PRO A 162 6.65 2.28 5.67
N ASN A 163 5.80 2.83 6.51
CA ASN A 163 6.25 3.56 7.69
C ASN A 163 6.83 2.57 8.72
N PRO A 164 7.85 2.97 9.48
CA PRO A 164 8.40 2.17 10.56
C PRO A 164 7.45 2.08 11.76
N LEU A 165 7.86 1.28 12.74
CA LEU A 165 7.16 1.12 14.03
C LEU A 165 7.22 2.39 14.88
N GLY A 166 8.32 3.15 14.79
CA GLY A 166 8.60 4.25 15.70
C GLY A 166 7.58 5.39 15.63
N GLY A 167 7.28 5.95 16.81
CA GLY A 167 6.19 6.92 16.97
C GLY A 167 6.41 8.26 16.26
N ARG A 168 7.62 8.53 15.77
CA ARG A 168 8.00 9.76 15.06
C ARG A 168 8.14 9.57 13.55
N GLY A 169 7.84 8.37 13.02
CA GLY A 169 8.03 8.05 11.61
C GLY A 169 9.47 7.64 11.27
N GLU A 170 10.26 7.31 12.31
CA GLU A 170 11.64 6.82 12.22
C GLU A 170 11.70 5.35 12.68
N PRO A 171 12.56 4.51 12.11
CA PRO A 171 12.80 3.16 12.61
C PRO A 171 13.22 3.18 14.07
N VAL A 172 12.69 2.25 14.87
CA VAL A 172 13.19 2.03 16.23
C VAL A 172 14.48 1.23 16.20
N HIS A 173 15.30 1.35 17.25
CA HIS A 173 16.48 0.50 17.37
C HIS A 173 16.06 -0.98 17.36
N GLY A 174 16.71 -1.81 16.54
CA GLY A 174 16.39 -3.24 16.37
C GLY A 174 15.32 -3.56 15.31
N GLU A 175 14.70 -2.55 14.67
CA GLU A 175 13.58 -2.79 13.73
C GLU A 175 13.97 -3.32 12.35
N GLU A 176 15.17 -3.01 11.85
CA GLU A 176 15.57 -3.34 10.47
C GLU A 176 16.14 -4.76 10.31
N ALA A 177 16.55 -5.41 11.40
CA ALA A 177 17.31 -6.66 11.35
C ALA A 177 16.52 -7.91 11.74
N ASP A 178 15.23 -7.80 12.07
CA ASP A 178 14.47 -8.90 12.66
C ASP A 178 13.34 -9.45 11.77
N ALA A 179 13.46 -10.73 11.39
CA ALA A 179 12.50 -11.44 10.55
C ALA A 179 11.11 -11.65 11.20
N ARG A 180 10.96 -11.38 12.51
CA ARG A 180 9.67 -11.45 13.22
C ARG A 180 8.79 -10.21 12.95
N ILE A 181 9.35 -9.18 12.34
CA ILE A 181 8.67 -7.93 12.02
C ILE A 181 8.16 -7.99 10.58
N VAL A 182 6.85 -7.90 10.41
CA VAL A 182 6.20 -7.89 9.10
C VAL A 182 5.54 -6.53 8.89
N ARG A 183 5.92 -5.84 7.82
CA ARG A 183 5.35 -4.55 7.43
C ARG A 183 4.26 -4.77 6.39
N GLY A 184 3.18 -4.00 6.48
CA GLY A 184 2.07 -4.07 5.53
C GLY A 184 0.87 -4.86 6.04
N ILE A 185 0.25 -5.64 5.16
CA ILE A 185 -1.03 -6.33 5.43
C ILE A 185 -0.88 -7.79 4.97
N PRO A 186 -0.22 -8.68 5.75
CA PRO A 186 -0.14 -10.10 5.42
C PRO A 186 -1.51 -10.79 5.46
N ASP A 187 -1.70 -11.85 4.67
CA ASP A 187 -2.92 -12.66 4.61
C ASP A 187 -3.01 -13.63 5.80
N VAL A 188 -3.11 -13.07 7.01
CA VAL A 188 -3.02 -13.81 8.28
C VAL A 188 -4.13 -14.83 8.49
N ALA A 189 -5.24 -14.74 7.77
CA ALA A 189 -6.32 -15.74 7.81
C ALA A 189 -6.20 -16.80 6.71
N GLY A 190 -5.36 -16.56 5.69
CA GLY A 190 -5.14 -17.43 4.54
C GLY A 190 -3.69 -17.88 4.46
N ALA A 191 -2.98 -17.42 3.42
CA ALA A 191 -1.64 -17.92 3.08
C ALA A 191 -0.59 -17.72 4.19
N ASP A 192 -0.72 -16.63 4.96
CA ASP A 192 0.24 -16.26 6.01
C ASP A 192 -0.19 -16.70 7.41
N ARG A 193 -1.21 -17.58 7.52
CA ARG A 193 -1.76 -18.02 8.82
C ARG A 193 -0.70 -18.64 9.73
N SER A 194 0.27 -19.37 9.19
CA SER A 194 1.36 -19.98 9.97
C SER A 194 2.25 -18.97 10.68
N LEU A 195 2.26 -17.70 10.24
CA LEU A 195 3.00 -16.64 10.91
C LEU A 195 2.41 -16.32 12.27
N VAL A 196 1.08 -16.44 12.44
CA VAL A 196 0.35 -15.88 13.59
C VAL A 196 -0.41 -16.92 14.41
N ALA A 197 -0.72 -18.08 13.85
CA ALA A 197 -1.49 -19.13 14.53
C ALA A 197 -0.79 -19.62 15.81
N GLY A 198 -1.50 -19.52 16.94
CA GLY A 198 -0.98 -19.91 18.26
C GLY A 198 0.14 -19.01 18.79
N GLN A 199 0.41 -17.88 18.14
CA GLN A 199 1.51 -16.97 18.48
C GLN A 199 1.04 -15.79 19.33
N ARG A 200 1.99 -15.11 20.01
CA ARG A 200 1.79 -13.78 20.61
C ARG A 200 2.11 -12.73 19.56
N VAL A 201 1.07 -12.08 19.06
CA VAL A 201 1.13 -11.13 17.95
C VAL A 201 0.90 -9.72 18.47
N LEU A 202 1.81 -8.81 18.12
CA LEU A 202 1.62 -7.37 18.28
C LEU A 202 1.19 -6.78 16.95
N VAL A 203 0.10 -6.01 16.93
CA VAL A 203 -0.29 -5.17 15.79
C VAL A 203 -0.03 -3.71 16.15
N ALA A 204 0.65 -2.98 15.28
CA ALA A 204 0.92 -1.56 15.47
C ALA A 204 0.23 -0.70 14.41
N GLY A 205 -0.44 0.37 14.86
CA GLY A 205 -1.11 1.34 14.00
C GLY A 205 -2.62 1.40 14.23
N SER A 206 -3.24 2.53 13.84
CA SER A 206 -4.67 2.79 14.10
C SER A 206 -5.48 3.02 12.82
N GLY A 207 -4.90 2.74 11.65
CA GLY A 207 -5.55 2.92 10.36
C GLY A 207 -6.35 1.69 9.93
N HIS A 208 -7.00 1.76 8.77
CA HIS A 208 -7.79 0.65 8.24
C HIS A 208 -6.97 -0.62 8.01
N SER A 209 -5.69 -0.51 7.65
CA SER A 209 -4.78 -1.65 7.55
C SER A 209 -4.66 -2.42 8.86
N ALA A 210 -4.52 -1.71 9.99
CA ALA A 210 -4.44 -2.33 11.30
C ALA A 210 -5.78 -2.96 11.71
N LEU A 211 -6.90 -2.24 11.50
CA LEU A 211 -8.23 -2.78 11.80
C LEU A 211 -8.57 -4.03 10.97
N HIS A 212 -8.13 -4.05 9.70
CA HIS A 212 -8.25 -5.23 8.84
C HIS A 212 -7.48 -6.42 9.42
N LEU A 213 -6.20 -6.23 9.78
CA LEU A 213 -5.39 -7.28 10.41
C LEU A 213 -6.00 -7.78 11.71
N LEU A 214 -6.46 -6.88 12.58
CA LEU A 214 -7.12 -7.27 13.84
C LEU A 214 -8.37 -8.10 13.56
N ARG A 215 -9.20 -7.73 12.58
CA ARG A 215 -10.38 -8.50 12.19
C ARG A 215 -10.02 -9.90 11.72
N GLU A 216 -9.00 -10.03 10.86
CA GLU A 216 -8.57 -11.35 10.39
C GLU A 216 -7.93 -12.17 11.51
N LEU A 217 -7.19 -11.55 12.43
CA LEU A 217 -6.64 -12.22 13.62
C LEU A 217 -7.74 -12.74 14.55
N LEU A 218 -8.89 -12.08 14.65
CA LEU A 218 -10.04 -12.64 15.39
C LEU A 218 -10.56 -13.95 14.76
N ARG A 219 -10.48 -14.08 13.43
CA ARG A 219 -10.83 -15.34 12.75
C ARG A 219 -9.78 -16.42 13.01
N VAL A 220 -8.51 -16.04 13.05
CA VAL A 220 -7.42 -16.93 13.47
C VAL A 220 -7.62 -17.40 14.90
N GLN A 221 -7.91 -16.49 15.84
CA GLN A 221 -8.20 -16.83 17.25
C GLN A 221 -9.38 -17.79 17.40
N ALA A 222 -10.42 -17.65 16.58
CA ALA A 222 -11.56 -18.57 16.61
C ALA A 222 -11.18 -20.01 16.22
N ALA A 223 -10.22 -20.16 15.30
CA ALA A 223 -9.71 -21.47 14.89
C ALA A 223 -8.54 -21.97 15.77
N GLU A 224 -7.75 -21.05 16.34
CA GLU A 224 -6.57 -21.30 17.16
C GLU A 224 -6.61 -20.43 18.43
N PRO A 225 -7.34 -20.87 19.48
CA PRO A 225 -7.59 -20.06 20.68
C PRO A 225 -6.33 -19.66 21.46
N ALA A 226 -5.20 -20.33 21.22
CA ALA A 226 -3.91 -19.99 21.80
C ALA A 226 -3.31 -18.68 21.24
N THR A 227 -3.83 -18.16 20.12
CA THR A 227 -3.35 -16.93 19.49
C THR A 227 -3.64 -15.71 20.37
N GLN A 228 -2.61 -14.98 20.77
CA GLN A 228 -2.75 -13.80 21.61
C GLN A 228 -2.51 -12.53 20.79
N VAL A 229 -3.41 -11.56 20.90
CA VAL A 229 -3.33 -10.32 20.11
C VAL A 229 -3.21 -9.12 21.04
N ARG A 230 -2.10 -8.39 20.92
CA ARG A 230 -1.95 -7.03 21.47
C ARG A 230 -1.99 -6.02 20.34
N TRP A 231 -2.58 -4.88 20.60
CA TRP A 231 -2.71 -3.78 19.65
C TRP A 231 -2.13 -2.51 20.27
N ILE A 232 -1.12 -1.91 19.65
CA ILE A 232 -0.58 -0.61 20.08
C ILE A 232 -1.01 0.53 19.17
N ILE A 233 -1.36 1.65 19.79
CA ILE A 233 -1.61 2.92 19.11
C ILE A 233 -0.85 4.06 19.81
N ARG A 234 -0.38 5.01 19.00
CA ARG A 234 0.47 6.11 19.48
C ARG A 234 -0.26 7.19 20.27
N ARG A 235 -1.57 7.33 20.05
CA ARG A 235 -2.39 8.36 20.67
C ARG A 235 -3.32 7.71 21.68
N PRO A 236 -3.80 8.44 22.70
CA PRO A 236 -4.87 7.96 23.55
C PRO A 236 -6.06 7.46 22.72
N ALA A 237 -6.65 6.36 23.15
CA ALA A 237 -7.78 5.76 22.47
C ALA A 237 -8.96 6.74 22.49
N SER A 238 -9.67 6.79 21.37
CA SER A 238 -10.96 7.47 21.27
C SER A 238 -11.88 6.61 20.42
N ARG A 239 -13.20 6.73 20.57
CA ARG A 239 -14.14 5.93 19.76
C ARG A 239 -13.88 6.03 18.25
N ARG A 240 -13.27 7.12 17.78
CA ARG A 240 -12.89 7.33 16.37
C ARG A 240 -11.90 6.28 15.83
N ILE A 241 -11.11 5.61 16.68
CA ILE A 241 -10.18 4.56 16.22
C ILE A 241 -10.91 3.34 15.67
N PHE A 242 -12.15 3.13 16.10
CA PHE A 242 -13.04 2.10 15.57
C PHE A 242 -13.82 2.59 14.34
N GLY A 243 -13.58 3.80 13.83
CA GLY A 243 -14.33 4.37 12.70
C GLY A 243 -15.64 5.05 13.09
N GLY A 244 -16.48 5.38 12.10
CA GLY A 244 -17.72 6.16 12.30
C GLY A 244 -18.90 5.38 12.86
N GLY A 245 -18.75 4.07 13.15
CA GLY A 245 -19.85 3.20 13.57
C GLY A 245 -20.99 3.20 12.54
N ALA A 246 -22.24 3.35 13.00
CA ALA A 246 -23.40 3.45 12.10
C ALA A 246 -23.44 4.75 11.26
N ALA A 247 -22.68 5.78 11.65
CA ALA A 247 -22.56 7.05 10.93
C ALA A 247 -21.39 7.06 9.94
N ASP A 248 -20.77 5.90 9.73
CA ASP A 248 -19.69 5.77 8.78
C ASP A 248 -20.21 5.89 7.33
N ALA A 249 -19.56 6.71 6.52
CA ALA A 249 -19.90 6.88 5.10
C ALA A 249 -19.85 5.56 4.29
N LEU A 250 -19.21 4.51 4.82
CA LEU A 250 -19.16 3.17 4.25
C LEU A 250 -19.61 2.14 5.30
N PRO A 251 -20.80 1.52 5.18
CA PRO A 251 -21.35 0.61 6.20
C PRO A 251 -20.42 -0.53 6.62
N ALA A 252 -19.70 -1.13 5.67
CA ALA A 252 -18.73 -2.20 5.94
C ALA A 252 -17.58 -1.75 6.86
N ARG A 253 -17.20 -0.47 6.81
CA ARG A 253 -16.16 0.13 7.66
C ARG A 253 -16.67 0.32 9.09
N GLY A 254 -17.92 0.77 9.23
CA GLY A 254 -18.60 0.86 10.52
C GLY A 254 -18.73 -0.49 11.23
N ALA A 255 -19.13 -1.54 10.50
CA ALA A 255 -19.25 -2.89 11.04
C ALA A 255 -17.90 -3.48 11.49
N MET A 256 -16.83 -3.26 10.72
CA MET A 256 -15.47 -3.65 11.11
C MET A 256 -15.08 -3.00 12.43
N GLY A 257 -15.35 -1.71 12.58
CA GLY A 257 -15.15 -0.95 13.80
C GLY A 257 -15.74 -1.57 15.05
N GLN A 258 -17.05 -1.79 15.01
CA GLN A 258 -17.82 -2.35 16.12
C GLN A 258 -17.33 -3.75 16.52
N ALA A 259 -16.95 -4.57 15.53
CA ALA A 259 -16.40 -5.90 15.81
C ALA A 259 -15.07 -5.85 16.58
N ILE A 260 -14.21 -4.87 16.26
CA ILE A 260 -12.95 -4.65 17.00
C ILE A 260 -13.22 -4.08 18.39
N GLU A 261 -14.14 -3.13 18.54
CA GLU A 261 -14.53 -2.55 19.84
C GLU A 261 -15.03 -3.65 20.79
N ALA A 262 -15.98 -4.48 20.33
CA ALA A 262 -16.49 -5.61 21.11
C ALA A 262 -15.41 -6.65 21.44
N ALA A 263 -14.41 -6.84 20.57
CA ALA A 263 -13.30 -7.75 20.85
C ALA A 263 -12.32 -7.21 21.91
N VAL A 264 -12.13 -5.89 21.96
CA VAL A 264 -11.36 -5.23 23.03
C VAL A 264 -12.10 -5.31 24.36
N GLU A 265 -13.40 -5.02 24.38
CA GLU A 265 -14.25 -5.13 25.58
C GLU A 265 -14.28 -6.56 26.14
N ALA A 266 -14.30 -7.57 25.26
CA ALA A 266 -14.24 -8.98 25.63
C ALA A 266 -12.83 -9.47 26.01
N GLY A 267 -11.80 -8.62 25.97
CA GLY A 267 -10.42 -8.98 26.30
C GLY A 267 -9.73 -9.90 25.29
N ARG A 268 -10.32 -10.12 24.10
CA ARG A 268 -9.71 -10.93 23.02
C ARG A 268 -8.58 -10.19 22.31
N ILE A 269 -8.67 -8.86 22.27
CA ILE A 269 -7.61 -7.96 21.83
C ILE A 269 -7.25 -7.07 23.01
N ILE A 270 -5.98 -7.04 23.39
CA ILE A 270 -5.50 -6.12 24.43
C ILE A 270 -4.97 -4.85 23.76
N LEU A 271 -5.75 -3.78 23.85
CA LEU A 271 -5.36 -2.44 23.37
C LEU A 271 -4.43 -1.76 24.38
N VAL A 272 -3.30 -1.27 23.90
CA VAL A 272 -2.36 -0.41 24.62
C VAL A 272 -2.25 0.91 23.85
N ASP A 273 -2.80 1.96 24.43
CA ASP A 273 -2.83 3.28 23.83
C ASP A 273 -1.76 4.21 24.41
N ASP A 274 -1.66 5.39 23.80
CA ASP A 274 -0.63 6.39 24.07
C ASP A 274 0.79 5.79 24.10
N PHE A 275 1.05 4.79 23.26
CA PHE A 275 2.28 4.01 23.28
C PHE A 275 3.19 4.38 22.11
N ARG A 276 4.40 4.84 22.43
CA ARG A 276 5.43 5.23 21.45
C ARG A 276 6.61 4.28 21.51
N ALA A 277 6.65 3.31 20.60
CA ALA A 277 7.79 2.40 20.51
C ALA A 277 9.09 3.16 20.24
N SER A 278 10.15 2.80 20.96
CA SER A 278 11.49 3.39 20.90
C SER A 278 12.59 2.37 20.61
N MET A 279 12.40 1.12 21.03
CA MET A 279 13.36 0.04 20.83
C MET A 279 12.68 -1.33 20.74
N LEU A 280 13.26 -2.21 19.96
CA LEU A 280 12.99 -3.64 19.91
C LEU A 280 14.23 -4.40 20.35
N ARG A 281 14.04 -5.37 21.24
CA ARG A 281 15.13 -6.23 21.71
C ARG A 281 14.63 -7.65 21.96
N PRO A 282 15.47 -8.68 21.77
CA PRO A 282 15.14 -10.03 22.21
C PRO A 282 14.82 -10.07 23.71
N ALA A 283 13.89 -10.93 24.10
CA ALA A 283 13.66 -11.22 25.51
C ALA A 283 14.80 -12.09 26.05
N ASP A 284 15.49 -11.61 27.09
CA ASP A 284 16.48 -12.39 27.84
C ASP A 284 15.84 -13.09 29.04
N SER A 285 16.52 -14.08 29.61
CA SER A 285 16.01 -14.87 30.74
C SER A 285 15.74 -14.07 32.02
N ALA A 286 16.32 -12.87 32.15
CA ALA A 286 16.08 -11.97 33.27
C ALA A 286 14.81 -11.11 33.10
N ASP A 287 14.41 -10.82 31.86
CA ASP A 287 13.23 -10.00 31.56
C ASP A 287 11.92 -10.79 31.62
N SER A 288 11.98 -12.12 31.71
CA SER A 288 10.79 -12.98 31.80
C SER A 288 10.04 -12.94 33.14
N GLY A 289 10.41 -12.02 34.05
CA GLY A 289 9.49 -11.37 35.00
C GLY A 289 8.64 -12.22 35.95
N GLY A 290 8.90 -13.51 36.13
CA GLY A 290 8.16 -14.37 37.04
C GLY A 290 8.75 -15.77 37.13
N ALA A 291 8.29 -16.58 38.10
CA ALA A 291 8.70 -17.97 38.35
C ALA A 291 8.28 -18.96 37.23
N GLY A 292 8.23 -18.52 35.98
CA GLY A 292 7.97 -19.30 34.79
C GLY A 292 9.21 -19.40 33.90
N ALA A 293 9.20 -20.36 32.99
CA ALA A 293 10.29 -20.57 32.05
C ALA A 293 10.54 -19.33 31.16
N PRO A 294 11.79 -19.05 30.77
CA PRO A 294 12.11 -17.96 29.85
C PRO A 294 11.34 -18.13 28.54
N GLN A 295 10.63 -17.08 28.12
CA GLN A 295 9.89 -17.08 26.86
C GLN A 295 10.68 -16.26 25.82
N ALA A 296 11.19 -16.93 24.79
CA ALA A 296 11.81 -16.27 23.64
C ALA A 296 10.82 -15.30 22.97
N GLY A 297 11.30 -14.24 22.32
CA GLY A 297 10.45 -13.28 21.60
C GLY A 297 11.08 -11.91 21.49
N LEU A 298 10.31 -10.93 21.03
CA LEU A 298 10.67 -9.51 21.00
C LEU A 298 9.96 -8.74 22.10
N LEU A 299 10.71 -7.96 22.84
CA LEU A 299 10.21 -6.91 23.71
C LEU A 299 10.15 -5.61 22.93
N VAL A 300 9.10 -4.83 23.18
CA VAL A 300 8.92 -3.48 22.62
C VAL A 300 8.92 -2.49 23.78
N ASP A 301 9.92 -1.63 23.78
CA ASP A 301 10.09 -0.60 24.79
C ASP A 301 9.47 0.72 24.33
N GLU A 302 8.84 1.42 25.26
CA GLU A 302 8.27 2.74 25.06
C GLU A 302 9.32 3.85 25.20
N GLU A 303 9.11 4.98 24.53
CA GLU A 303 9.90 6.19 24.72
C GLU A 303 9.67 6.78 26.12
N GLY A 304 10.75 6.95 26.89
CA GLY A 304 10.75 7.70 28.14
C GLY A 304 11.35 6.94 29.34
N PRO A 305 11.76 7.65 30.40
CA PRO A 305 12.46 7.06 31.56
C PRO A 305 11.58 6.15 32.44
N ALA A 306 10.25 6.22 32.29
CA ALA A 306 9.28 5.30 32.91
C ALA A 306 8.45 4.57 31.83
N GLY A 307 9.05 4.37 30.65
CA GLY A 307 8.41 3.73 29.52
C GLY A 307 7.98 2.30 29.84
N ARG A 308 6.82 1.90 29.33
CA ARG A 308 6.33 0.52 29.43
C ARG A 308 7.14 -0.40 28.50
N THR A 309 7.40 -1.62 28.96
CA THR A 309 7.89 -2.71 28.11
C THR A 309 6.75 -3.69 27.84
N LEU A 310 6.50 -4.00 26.57
CA LEU A 310 5.49 -4.97 26.14
C LEU A 310 6.16 -6.22 25.54
N GLY A 311 5.60 -7.39 25.79
CA GLY A 311 6.03 -8.65 25.18
C GLY A 311 6.35 -9.73 26.21
N PRO A 312 7.06 -10.80 25.83
CA PRO A 312 7.65 -11.01 24.50
C PRO A 312 6.58 -11.28 23.42
N PHE A 313 6.90 -10.91 22.18
CA PHE A 313 6.09 -11.19 20.99
C PHE A 313 6.82 -12.13 20.04
N ASP A 314 6.07 -13.06 19.45
CA ASP A 314 6.59 -13.96 18.43
C ASP A 314 6.54 -13.30 17.05
N ARG A 315 5.55 -12.41 16.82
CA ARG A 315 5.43 -11.59 15.61
C ARG A 315 4.97 -10.17 15.91
N ILE A 316 5.49 -9.23 15.13
CA ILE A 316 5.08 -7.82 15.15
C ILE A 316 4.60 -7.44 13.75
N LEU A 317 3.33 -7.10 13.62
CA LEU A 317 2.70 -6.62 12.39
C LEU A 317 2.63 -5.10 12.42
N VAL A 318 3.42 -4.44 11.56
CA VAL A 318 3.52 -2.98 11.49
C VAL A 318 2.62 -2.46 10.37
N ALA A 319 1.47 -1.92 10.76
CA ALA A 319 0.45 -1.34 9.89
C ALA A 319 0.30 0.16 10.16
N THR A 320 1.43 0.88 10.21
CA THR A 320 1.54 2.32 10.53
C THR A 320 1.43 3.23 9.30
N GLY A 321 0.97 2.68 8.18
CA GLY A 321 0.79 3.38 6.91
C GLY A 321 2.03 3.34 6.02
N PHE A 322 2.00 4.14 4.96
CA PHE A 322 3.01 4.18 3.91
C PHE A 322 3.28 5.64 3.53
N ARG A 323 4.44 5.92 2.94
CA ARG A 323 4.83 7.25 2.50
C ARG A 323 5.29 7.24 1.04
N PRO A 324 5.05 8.28 0.23
CA PRO A 324 5.67 8.36 -1.10
C PRO A 324 7.19 8.25 -1.00
N ASP A 325 7.82 7.68 -2.03
CA ASP A 325 9.26 7.73 -2.16
C ASP A 325 9.66 9.14 -2.62
N LEU A 326 10.27 9.89 -1.71
CA LEU A 326 10.80 11.24 -1.97
C LEU A 326 12.34 11.22 -2.00
N GLY A 327 12.94 10.04 -2.13
CA GLY A 327 14.38 9.88 -2.26
C GLY A 327 14.94 10.61 -3.49
N PRO A 328 16.22 11.04 -3.43
CA PRO A 328 16.89 11.72 -4.54
C PRO A 328 17.22 10.79 -5.73
#